data_AF-A0A936FET6-F1
#
_entry.id   AF-A0A936FET6-F1
#
_cell.length_a   1.000
_cell.length_b   1.000
_cell.length_c   1.000
_cell.angle_alpha   90.00
_cell.angle_beta   90.00
_cell.angle_gamma   90.00
#
_symmetry.space_group_name_H-M   'P 1'
#
loop_
_entity.id
_entity.type
_entity.pdbx_description
1 polymer ?
#
loop_
_entity_poly.entity_id
_entity_poly.type
_entity_poly.pdbx_seq_one_letter_code
_entity_poly.pdbx_strand_id
1 'polypeptide(L)'
;MRHLLFILLLTSLGAACTSVPPQPEVTTVPTVSPQALRDAAPPSGAALAPWLSAERARVTQAREAANGRFAADETLCWQRFAVNDCLRQARLQRRAALDQLRQQELALNEIERQRRAEQRLRQLDEKQRAAAER
;
A
#
# COMPACT_ATOMS: atom_id res chain seq x y z
N MET A 1 -70.68 -1.52 10.41
CA MET A 1 -71.17 -1.46 11.80
C MET A 1 -71.60 -2.85 12.28
N ARG A 2 -70.66 -3.77 12.60
CA ARG A 2 -70.82 -4.82 13.65
C ARG A 2 -69.61 -5.73 13.91
N HIS A 3 -68.37 -5.36 13.60
CA HIS A 3 -67.18 -6.08 14.13
C HIS A 3 -66.06 -5.14 14.60
N LEU A 4 -66.43 -3.89 14.91
CA LEU A 4 -65.61 -2.98 15.72
C LEU A 4 -65.85 -3.36 17.20
N LEU A 5 -65.11 -4.34 17.71
CA LEU A 5 -64.83 -4.65 19.14
C LEU A 5 -64.41 -6.12 19.23
N PHE A 6 -63.12 -6.41 19.11
CA PHE A 6 -62.42 -7.54 19.75
C PHE A 6 -60.94 -7.27 19.48
N ILE A 7 -60.37 -6.30 20.21
CA ILE A 7 -59.45 -6.58 21.32
C ILE A 7 -58.17 -7.22 20.75
N LEU A 8 -57.20 -6.40 20.37
CA LEU A 8 -56.03 -6.07 21.21
C LEU A 8 -55.40 -7.32 21.83
N LEU A 9 -54.26 -7.73 21.26
CA LEU A 9 -53.15 -8.50 21.84
C LEU A 9 -52.64 -9.55 20.84
N LEU A 10 -51.50 -9.27 20.21
CA LEU A 10 -50.30 -10.11 20.28
C LEU A 10 -49.19 -9.46 19.44
N THR A 11 -48.55 -8.47 20.04
CA THR A 11 -47.12 -8.24 19.81
C THR A 11 -46.36 -9.49 20.24
N SER A 12 -45.47 -10.02 19.39
CA SER A 12 -44.02 -10.07 19.67
C SER A 12 -43.26 -11.22 19.00
N LEU A 13 -42.00 -10.90 18.66
CA LEU A 13 -40.83 -11.78 18.56
C LEU A 13 -40.70 -12.71 17.33
N GLY A 14 -40.30 -12.11 16.20
CA GLY A 14 -39.45 -12.80 15.22
C GLY A 14 -38.03 -12.90 15.79
N ALA A 15 -37.69 -14.07 16.34
CA ALA A 15 -36.37 -14.38 16.86
C ALA A 15 -35.32 -14.38 15.73
N ALA A 16 -34.34 -13.49 15.85
CA ALA A 16 -33.13 -13.51 15.05
C ALA A 16 -32.28 -14.73 15.45
N CYS A 17 -32.02 -15.63 14.50
CA CYS A 17 -31.00 -16.66 14.63
C CYS A 17 -29.85 -16.36 13.65
N THR A 18 -28.91 -15.51 14.05
CA THR A 18 -27.59 -15.42 13.41
C THR A 18 -26.59 -16.13 14.31
N SER A 19 -26.43 -17.44 14.14
CA SER A 19 -25.35 -18.19 14.79
C SER A 19 -24.04 -17.88 14.08
N VAL A 20 -23.26 -16.95 14.63
CA VAL A 20 -21.87 -16.69 14.21
C VAL A 20 -20.98 -17.70 14.93
N PRO A 21 -20.25 -18.58 14.23
CA PRO A 21 -19.31 -19.49 14.87
C PRO A 21 -18.11 -18.71 15.44
N PRO A 22 -17.58 -19.08 16.62
CA PRO A 22 -16.38 -18.46 17.17
C PRO A 22 -15.19 -18.73 16.26
N GLN A 23 -14.60 -17.67 15.71
CA GLN A 23 -13.34 -17.75 14.98
C GLN A 23 -12.19 -17.96 15.98
N PRO A 24 -11.19 -18.78 15.66
CA PRO A 24 -9.98 -18.85 16.47
C PRO A 24 -9.29 -17.48 16.44
N GLU A 25 -8.93 -17.00 17.62
CA GLU A 25 -8.19 -15.76 17.84
C GLU A 25 -6.81 -15.90 17.18
N VAL A 26 -6.70 -15.41 15.95
CA VAL A 26 -5.43 -15.34 15.22
C VAL A 26 -4.62 -14.25 15.91
N THR A 27 -3.70 -14.65 16.77
CA THR A 27 -2.65 -13.79 17.33
C THR A 27 -2.05 -12.99 16.19
N THR A 28 -2.31 -11.68 16.21
CA THR A 28 -1.91 -10.75 15.17
C THR A 28 -0.40 -10.73 15.09
N VAL A 29 0.17 -11.45 14.12
CA VAL A 29 1.52 -11.15 13.62
C VAL A 29 1.48 -9.68 13.19
N PRO A 30 2.44 -8.83 13.60
CA PRO A 30 2.48 -7.46 13.13
C PRO A 30 2.64 -7.51 11.61
N THR A 31 1.52 -7.37 10.92
CA THR A 31 1.46 -7.18 9.50
C THR A 31 1.94 -5.76 9.31
N VAL A 32 3.24 -5.59 9.04
CA VAL A 32 3.77 -4.31 8.59
C VAL A 32 3.13 -4.04 7.24
N SER A 33 1.98 -3.38 7.28
CA SER A 33 1.21 -3.04 6.11
C SER A 33 2.05 -2.12 5.22
N PRO A 34 1.99 -2.24 3.88
CA PRO A 34 2.70 -1.33 2.95
C PRO A 34 2.39 0.15 3.16
N GLN A 35 1.30 0.45 3.87
CA GLN A 35 0.88 1.79 4.27
C GLN A 35 1.78 2.40 5.35
N ALA A 36 2.31 1.60 6.30
CA ALA A 36 3.15 2.11 7.39
C ALA A 36 4.45 2.78 6.89
N LEU A 37 4.92 2.41 5.70
CA LEU A 37 6.08 3.03 5.07
C LEU A 37 5.76 4.36 4.38
N ARG A 38 4.48 4.60 4.02
CA ARG A 38 4.01 5.91 3.54
C ARG A 38 3.86 6.91 4.68
N ASP A 39 3.67 6.41 5.90
CA ASP A 39 3.43 7.23 7.09
C ASP A 39 4.71 7.58 7.86
N ALA A 40 5.84 6.93 7.54
CA ALA A 40 7.14 7.27 8.10
C ALA A 40 7.72 8.49 7.35
N ALA A 41 7.77 9.64 8.03
CA ALA A 41 8.39 10.85 7.49
C ALA A 41 9.86 10.58 7.10
N PRO A 42 10.33 11.07 5.93
CA PRO A 42 11.73 10.93 5.55
C PRO A 42 12.64 11.62 6.56
N PRO A 43 13.83 11.05 6.86
CA PRO A 43 14.77 11.69 7.77
C PRO A 43 15.31 12.98 7.15
N SER A 44 15.57 13.98 7.99
CA SER A 44 16.09 15.28 7.56
C SER A 44 17.63 15.32 7.60
N GLY A 45 18.20 16.35 6.96
CA GLY A 45 19.64 16.63 7.02
C GLY A 45 20.51 15.56 6.35
N ALA A 46 21.65 15.25 6.97
CA ALA A 46 22.68 14.37 6.40
C ALA A 46 22.21 12.92 6.20
N ALA A 47 21.23 12.45 6.99
CA ALA A 47 20.72 11.08 6.92
C ALA A 47 19.78 10.83 5.72
N LEU A 48 19.30 11.88 5.05
CA LEU A 48 18.36 11.77 3.94
C LEU A 48 18.93 11.00 2.74
N ALA A 49 20.21 11.24 2.39
CA ALA A 49 20.84 10.60 1.24
C ALA A 49 21.00 9.07 1.40
N PRO A 50 21.59 8.54 2.49
CA PRO A 50 21.68 7.09 2.68
C PRO A 50 20.29 6.45 2.83
N TRP A 51 19.33 7.13 3.45
CA TRP A 51 17.95 6.64 3.53
C TRP A 51 17.30 6.51 2.14
N LEU A 52 17.40 7.53 1.27
CA LEU A 52 16.90 7.46 -0.10
C LEU A 52 17.53 6.29 -0.89
N SER A 53 18.83 6.05 -0.70
CA SER A 53 19.53 4.94 -1.35
C SER A 53 19.02 3.58 -0.88
N ALA A 54 18.86 3.39 0.44
CA ALA A 54 18.33 2.16 1.02
C ALA A 54 16.89 1.90 0.55
N GLU A 55 16.06 2.94 0.53
CA GLU A 55 14.66 2.82 0.14
C GLU A 55 14.50 2.51 -1.35
N ARG A 56 15.35 3.10 -2.22
CA ARG A 56 15.42 2.71 -3.64
C ARG A 56 15.85 1.26 -3.81
N ALA A 57 16.85 0.79 -3.07
CA ALA A 57 17.29 -0.59 -3.13
C ALA A 57 16.18 -1.55 -2.72
N ARG A 58 15.44 -1.22 -1.65
CA ARG A 58 14.27 -1.98 -1.19
C ARG A 58 13.19 -2.07 -2.27
N VAL A 59 12.87 -0.97 -2.94
CA VAL A 59 11.86 -0.95 -4.01
C VAL A 59 12.31 -1.79 -5.21
N THR A 60 13.59 -1.69 -5.62
CA THR A 60 14.16 -2.53 -6.68
C THR A 60 14.05 -4.01 -6.34
N GLN A 61 14.46 -4.41 -5.14
CA GLN A 61 14.35 -5.80 -4.68
C GLN A 61 12.89 -6.27 -4.66
N ALA A 62 11.97 -5.45 -4.18
CA ALA A 62 10.54 -5.77 -4.16
C ALA A 62 9.98 -5.95 -5.59
N ARG A 63 10.45 -5.16 -6.54
CA ARG A 63 10.08 -5.28 -7.96
C ARG A 63 10.58 -6.59 -8.56
N GLU A 64 11.83 -6.95 -8.29
CA GLU A 64 12.40 -8.24 -8.68
C GLU A 64 11.62 -9.40 -8.08
N ALA A 65 11.29 -9.34 -6.79
CA ALA A 65 10.48 -10.36 -6.12
C ALA A 65 9.08 -10.48 -6.73
N ALA A 66 8.41 -9.37 -7.06
CA ALA A 66 7.10 -9.39 -7.71
C ALA A 66 7.17 -10.05 -9.11
N ASN A 67 8.23 -9.79 -9.87
CA ASN A 67 8.45 -10.42 -11.17
C ASN A 67 8.80 -11.91 -11.03
N GLY A 68 9.63 -12.28 -10.05
CA GLY A 68 9.97 -13.67 -9.74
C GLY A 68 8.76 -14.49 -9.33
N ARG A 69 7.90 -13.93 -8.46
CA ARG A 69 6.60 -14.54 -8.10
C ARG A 69 5.74 -14.78 -9.33
N PHE A 70 5.62 -13.79 -10.21
CA PHE A 70 4.86 -13.95 -11.44
C PHE A 70 5.42 -15.08 -12.33
N ALA A 71 6.74 -15.19 -12.49
CA ALA A 71 7.36 -16.24 -13.29
C ALA A 71 7.09 -17.64 -12.70
N ALA A 72 7.13 -17.78 -11.38
CA ALA A 72 6.76 -19.01 -10.69
C ALA A 72 5.27 -19.33 -10.88
N ASP A 73 4.39 -18.35 -10.68
CA ASP A 73 2.94 -18.50 -10.88
C ASP A 73 2.61 -18.88 -12.32
N GLU A 74 3.30 -18.30 -13.31
CA GLU A 74 3.12 -18.64 -14.72
C GLU A 74 3.45 -20.11 -14.99
N THR A 75 4.53 -20.63 -14.41
CA THR A 75 4.90 -22.05 -14.52
C THR A 75 3.85 -22.96 -13.89
N LEU A 76 3.33 -22.58 -12.71
CA LEU A 76 2.24 -23.31 -12.06
C LEU A 76 0.94 -23.26 -12.87
N CYS A 77 0.63 -22.12 -13.52
CA CYS A 77 -0.58 -21.97 -14.31
C CYS A 77 -0.64 -22.95 -15.49
N TRP A 78 0.50 -23.24 -16.14
CA TRP A 78 0.57 -24.20 -17.25
C TRP A 78 0.25 -25.64 -16.84
N GLN A 79 0.29 -25.97 -15.54
CA GLN A 79 -0.08 -27.29 -15.01
C GLN A 79 -1.58 -27.41 -14.69
N ARG A 80 -2.35 -26.33 -14.85
CA ARG A 80 -3.78 -26.29 -14.49
C ARG A 80 -4.65 -26.44 -15.74
N PHE A 81 -5.86 -26.96 -15.56
CA PHE A 81 -6.83 -27.03 -16.65
C PHE A 81 -7.29 -25.64 -17.14
N ALA A 82 -7.57 -24.73 -16.20
CA ALA A 82 -8.00 -23.35 -16.50
C ALA A 82 -6.80 -22.39 -16.64
N VAL A 83 -5.85 -22.69 -17.54
CA VAL A 83 -4.60 -21.94 -17.70
C VAL A 83 -4.85 -20.45 -17.93
N ASN A 84 -5.76 -20.10 -18.84
CA ASN A 84 -6.01 -18.70 -19.22
C ASN A 84 -6.51 -17.85 -18.05
N ASP A 85 -7.41 -18.38 -17.24
CA ASP A 85 -7.89 -17.68 -16.04
C ASP A 85 -6.80 -17.55 -15.00
N CYS A 86 -5.99 -18.60 -14.80
CA CYS A 86 -4.84 -18.55 -13.90
C CYS A 86 -3.85 -17.45 -14.33
N LEU A 87 -3.44 -17.44 -15.61
CA LEU A 87 -2.52 -16.43 -16.14
C LEU A 87 -3.09 -15.02 -16.02
N ARG A 88 -4.40 -14.85 -16.26
CA ARG A 88 -5.07 -13.55 -16.08
C ARG A 88 -4.97 -13.07 -14.63
N GLN A 89 -5.22 -13.95 -13.66
CA GLN A 89 -5.09 -13.65 -12.24
C GLN A 89 -3.65 -13.32 -11.85
N ALA A 90 -2.67 -14.13 -12.26
CA ALA A 90 -1.25 -13.87 -12.00
C ALA A 90 -0.80 -12.50 -12.55
N ARG A 91 -1.24 -12.14 -13.77
CA ARG A 91 -0.95 -10.83 -14.36
C ARG A 91 -1.63 -9.68 -13.59
N LEU A 92 -2.86 -9.86 -13.11
CA LEU A 92 -3.54 -8.87 -12.27
C LEU A 92 -2.79 -8.64 -10.96
N GLN A 93 -2.37 -9.71 -10.29
CA GLN A 93 -1.59 -9.60 -9.06
C GLN A 93 -0.24 -8.91 -9.28
N ARG A 94 0.48 -9.27 -10.35
CA ARG A 94 1.74 -8.59 -10.72
C ARG A 94 1.51 -7.10 -10.96
N ARG A 95 0.49 -6.73 -11.75
CA ARG A 95 0.18 -5.32 -12.02
C ARG A 95 -0.09 -4.56 -10.73
N ALA A 96 -0.97 -5.06 -9.87
CA ALA A 96 -1.30 -4.41 -8.61
C ALA A 96 -0.03 -4.18 -7.74
N ALA A 97 0.84 -5.19 -7.62
CA ALA A 97 2.08 -5.07 -6.87
C ALA A 97 3.03 -4.02 -7.50
N LEU A 98 3.23 -4.06 -8.82
CA LEU A 98 4.09 -3.11 -9.52
C LEU A 98 3.54 -1.68 -9.48
N ASP A 99 2.23 -1.50 -9.52
CA ASP A 99 1.58 -0.19 -9.42
C ASP A 99 1.79 0.41 -8.03
N GLN A 100 1.67 -0.39 -6.96
CA GLN A 100 1.98 0.05 -5.60
C GLN A 100 3.45 0.47 -5.44
N LEU A 101 4.38 -0.29 -6.01
CA LEU A 101 5.80 0.05 -5.99
C LEU A 101 6.10 1.32 -6.81
N ARG A 102 5.46 1.49 -7.97
CA ARG A 102 5.60 2.72 -8.77
C ARG A 102 5.18 3.96 -7.98
N GLN A 103 4.11 3.88 -7.18
CA GLN A 103 3.71 5.01 -6.33
C GLN A 103 4.80 5.34 -5.29
N GLN A 104 5.47 4.33 -4.74
CA GLN A 104 6.59 4.54 -3.81
C GLN A 104 7.78 5.21 -4.52
N GLU A 105 8.16 4.74 -5.72
CA GLU A 105 9.23 5.36 -6.52
C GLU A 105 8.93 6.84 -6.82
N LEU A 106 7.68 7.16 -7.16
CA LEU A 106 7.26 8.53 -7.44
C LEU A 106 7.40 9.43 -6.20
N ALA A 107 7.03 8.92 -5.02
CA ALA A 107 7.21 9.64 -3.76
C ALA A 107 8.70 9.89 -3.44
N LEU A 108 9.55 8.87 -3.62
CA LEU A 108 11.01 9.03 -3.44
C LEU A 108 11.60 10.05 -4.41
N ASN A 109 11.16 10.03 -5.67
CA ASN A 109 11.59 10.99 -6.67
C ASN A 109 11.17 12.42 -6.32
N GLU A 110 9.98 12.62 -5.74
CA GLU A 110 9.53 13.93 -5.26
C GLU A 110 10.40 14.45 -4.11
N ILE A 111 10.67 13.62 -3.10
CA ILE A 111 11.57 13.99 -1.99
C ILE A 111 12.94 14.41 -2.52
N GLU A 112 13.49 13.66 -3.48
CA GLU A 112 14.79 14.00 -4.06
C GLU A 112 14.77 15.29 -4.91
N ARG A 113 13.65 15.56 -5.61
CA ARG A 113 13.47 16.83 -6.33
C ARG A 113 13.48 18.01 -5.36
N GLN A 114 12.72 17.92 -4.27
CA GLN A 114 12.66 18.96 -3.24
C GLN A 114 14.05 19.22 -2.64
N ARG A 115 14.76 18.17 -2.24
CA ARG A 115 16.14 18.27 -1.72
C ARG A 115 17.08 18.99 -2.70
N ARG A 116 17.02 18.63 -3.99
CA ARG A 116 17.86 19.27 -5.02
C ARG A 116 17.50 20.74 -5.21
N ALA A 117 16.22 21.08 -5.17
CA ALA A 117 15.77 22.47 -5.25
C ALA A 117 16.30 23.29 -4.07
N GLU A 118 16.16 22.80 -2.84
CA GLU A 118 16.68 23.47 -1.64
C GLU A 118 18.20 23.64 -1.68
N GLN A 119 18.94 22.60 -2.10
CA GLN A 119 20.38 22.69 -2.24
C GLN A 119 20.78 23.77 -3.25
N ARG A 120 20.05 23.86 -4.37
CA ARG A 120 20.29 24.90 -5.38
C ARG A 120 20.01 26.29 -4.84
N LEU A 121 18.93 26.47 -4.08
CA LEU A 121 18.61 27.75 -3.44
C LEU A 121 19.71 28.18 -2.46
N ARG A 122 20.21 27.26 -1.61
CA ARG A 122 21.34 27.54 -0.70
C ARG A 122 22.59 27.98 -1.45
N GLN A 123 22.96 27.26 -2.52
CA GLN A 123 24.12 27.61 -3.34
C GLN A 123 23.99 28.98 -4.03
N LEU A 124 22.77 29.38 -4.40
CA LEU A 124 22.53 30.70 -4.98
C LEU A 124 22.66 31.80 -3.92
N ASP A 125 22.08 31.62 -2.74
CA ASP A 125 22.20 32.57 -1.62
C ASP A 125 23.66 32.77 -1.20
N GLU A 126 24.42 31.68 -1.03
CA GLU A 126 25.87 31.74 -0.75
C GLU A 126 26.64 32.55 -1.80
N LYS A 127 26.34 32.34 -3.08
CA LYS A 127 26.96 33.11 -4.18
C LYS A 127 26.58 34.58 -4.16
N GLN A 128 25.34 34.92 -3.84
CA GLN A 128 24.89 36.32 -3.75
C GLN A 128 25.57 37.04 -2.59
N ARG A 129 25.68 36.40 -1.41
CA ARG A 129 26.41 36.95 -0.26
C ARG A 129 27.88 37.19 -0.59
N ALA A 130 28.54 36.19 -1.17
CA ALA A 130 29.94 36.29 -1.59
C ALA A 130 30.17 37.31 -2.74
N ALA A 131 29.12 37.72 -3.47
CA ALA A 131 29.20 38.79 -4.45
C ALA A 131 28.96 40.16 -3.81
N ALA A 132 28.11 40.27 -2.79
CA ALA A 132 27.86 41.49 -2.05
C ALA A 132 29.01 41.88 -1.09
N GLU A 133 29.80 40.90 -0.66
CA GLU A 133 31.00 41.10 0.17
C GLU A 133 32.26 41.49 -0.65
N ARG A 134 32.17 41.48 -1.99
CA ARG A 134 33.25 41.90 -2.90
C ARG A 134 33.07 43.35 -3.33
#